data_AF-A0A932LE42-F1
#
_entry.id   AF-A0A932LE42-F1
#
_cell.length_a   1.000
_cell.length_b   1.000
_cell.length_c   1.000
_cell.angle_alpha   90.00
_cell.angle_beta   90.00
_cell.angle_gamma   90.00
#
_symmetry.space_group_name_H-M   'P 1'
#
loop_
_entity.id
_entity.type
_entity.pdbx_description
1 polymer ?
#
loop_
_entity_poly.entity_id
_entity_poly.type
_entity_poly.pdbx_seq_one_letter_code
_entity_poly.pdbx_strand_id
1 'polypeptide(L)'
;MRKQLMKKFGTTKGAMPDKSGRMLVRLPKSLHKAIEVEAKGEGVSVNQLVVSKLSLPLRERITLPLHIIAQAYRSVFDGYSVDRVVVDPAINESFLAECRKLGLTDSDYAINHALLDIRKSKKLILPEATKRTEFRDYDDYKFASEIAVRLLQRTDGVTLDQVLCDRLLAAKFDRIAKEMAPKQPTLKLRWAALNLRKTRRLRPLKKSSAIEVDFLSAGPFRLVRPIELPTTPGVYSLYDQNRPLFAGETENLQHRVQLHREGTMPDWLGLTEDMGCVLRYSAMPAAKQSVRVNWLYQFIREERPLLNYQRAA
;
A
#
# COMPACT_ATOMS: atom_id res chain seq x y z
N MET A 1 32.69 -2.66 34.64
CA MET A 1 31.79 -2.69 33.47
C MET A 1 30.54 -1.80 33.61
N ARG A 2 29.72 -1.92 34.69
CA ARG A 2 28.48 -1.13 34.89
C ARG A 2 28.68 0.40 34.91
N LYS A 3 29.77 0.89 35.53
CA LYS A 3 30.13 2.32 35.57
C LYS A 3 30.53 2.92 34.21
N GLN A 4 31.04 2.11 33.27
CA GLN A 4 31.43 2.57 31.92
C GLN A 4 30.22 2.72 30.99
N LEU A 5 29.22 1.83 31.12
CA LEU A 5 27.96 1.92 30.36
C LEU A 5 27.12 3.15 30.74
N MET A 6 27.06 3.50 32.03
CA MET A 6 26.33 4.70 32.48
C MET A 6 26.94 6.01 31.96
N LYS A 7 28.26 6.03 31.71
CA LYS A 7 28.97 7.19 31.15
C LYS A 7 28.69 7.37 29.64
N LYS A 8 28.34 6.29 28.93
CA LYS A 8 28.11 6.28 27.47
C LYS A 8 26.68 6.67 27.09
N PHE A 9 25.70 6.45 27.97
CA PHE A 9 24.27 6.68 27.70
C PHE A 9 23.66 7.84 28.48
N GLY A 10 24.48 8.74 29.05
CA GLY A 10 24.06 10.07 29.50
C GLY A 10 22.83 10.10 30.40
N THR A 11 22.97 9.71 31.66
CA THR A 11 22.05 10.23 32.69
C THR A 11 22.34 11.72 32.86
N THR A 12 21.37 12.58 32.52
CA THR A 12 21.41 14.01 32.83
C THR A 12 21.76 14.23 34.30
N LYS A 13 22.56 15.26 34.62
CA LYS A 13 22.84 15.65 36.02
C LYS A 13 21.50 15.88 36.73
N GLY A 14 21.16 15.03 37.70
CA GLY A 14 19.89 15.04 38.42
C GLY A 14 19.03 13.78 38.26
N ALA A 15 19.33 12.90 37.30
CA ALA A 15 18.59 11.64 37.10
C ALA A 15 19.09 10.51 38.03
N MET A 16 19.13 10.76 39.34
CA MET A 16 19.12 9.66 40.31
C MET A 16 17.65 9.23 40.44
N PRO A 17 17.26 8.01 40.03
CA PRO A 17 15.88 7.60 40.15
C PRO A 17 15.55 7.37 41.63
N ASP A 18 14.84 8.32 42.25
CA ASP A 18 14.35 8.19 43.63
C ASP A 18 13.36 7.03 43.79
N LYS A 19 12.85 6.46 42.69
CA LYS A 19 11.92 5.33 42.68
C LYS A 19 12.23 4.37 41.53
N SER A 20 12.62 3.13 41.86
CA SER A 20 12.50 2.00 40.95
C SER A 20 11.12 1.38 41.12
N GLY A 21 10.21 1.59 40.16
CA GLY A 21 8.86 1.01 40.17
C GLY A 21 8.74 -0.21 39.26
N ARG A 22 7.94 -1.20 39.66
CA ARG A 22 7.54 -2.31 38.79
C ARG A 22 6.34 -1.86 37.96
N MET A 23 6.52 -1.73 36.64
CA MET A 23 5.42 -1.47 35.70
C MET A 23 4.91 -2.78 35.11
N LEU A 24 3.61 -3.05 35.26
CA LEU A 24 2.95 -4.21 34.65
C LEU A 24 2.13 -3.75 33.43
N VAL A 25 2.52 -4.20 32.24
CA VAL A 25 1.80 -3.90 31.00
C VAL A 25 1.03 -5.15 30.56
N ARG A 26 -0.29 -5.04 30.41
CA ARG A 26 -1.11 -6.11 29.82
C ARG A 26 -1.21 -5.92 28.32
N LEU A 27 -0.85 -6.94 27.55
CA LEU A 27 -0.85 -6.93 26.10
C LEU A 27 -1.70 -8.10 25.56
N PRO A 28 -2.35 -7.96 24.39
CA PRO A 28 -2.96 -9.08 23.69
C PRO A 28 -1.92 -10.18 23.38
N LYS A 29 -2.34 -11.45 23.42
CA LYS A 29 -1.45 -12.60 23.17
C LYS A 29 -0.74 -12.54 21.81
N SER A 30 -1.42 -12.03 20.78
CA SER A 30 -0.85 -11.86 19.44
C SER A 30 0.31 -10.86 19.44
N LEU A 31 0.15 -9.74 20.15
CA LEU A 31 1.17 -8.71 20.26
C LEU A 31 2.36 -9.18 21.10
N HIS A 32 2.10 -9.92 22.19
CA HIS A 32 3.16 -10.53 22.99
C HIS A 32 4.05 -11.45 22.14
N LYS A 33 3.43 -12.33 21.33
CA LYS A 33 4.15 -13.24 20.44
C LYS A 33 4.96 -12.52 19.37
N ALA A 34 4.45 -11.41 18.83
CA ALA A 34 5.19 -10.59 17.88
C ALA A 34 6.45 -9.97 18.52
N ILE A 35 6.31 -9.44 19.74
CA ILE A 35 7.43 -8.85 20.50
C ILE A 35 8.48 -9.92 20.86
N GLU A 36 8.07 -11.15 21.18
CA GLU A 36 9.00 -12.26 21.44
C GLU A 36 9.86 -12.61 20.20
N VAL A 37 9.25 -12.67 19.02
CA VAL A 37 9.95 -12.94 17.77
C VAL A 37 10.96 -11.83 17.46
N GLU A 38 10.52 -10.57 17.61
CA GLU A 38 11.37 -9.41 17.38
C GLU A 38 12.53 -9.34 18.38
N ALA A 39 12.27 -9.57 19.68
CA ALA A 39 13.29 -9.59 20.72
C ALA A 39 14.35 -10.67 20.45
N LYS A 40 13.93 -11.85 19.99
CA LYS A 40 14.84 -12.92 19.57
C LYS A 40 15.67 -12.52 18.36
N GLY A 41 15.08 -11.84 17.38
CA GLY A 41 15.78 -11.34 16.20
C GLY A 41 16.82 -10.27 16.54
N GLU A 42 16.54 -9.42 17.52
CA GLU A 42 17.43 -8.35 17.99
C GLU A 42 18.43 -8.81 19.07
N GLY A 43 18.33 -10.06 19.55
CA GLY A 43 19.21 -10.59 20.60
C GLY A 43 19.02 -9.93 21.97
N VAL A 44 17.83 -9.40 22.25
CA VAL A 44 17.49 -8.70 23.50
C VAL A 44 16.37 -9.42 24.26
N SER A 45 16.20 -9.11 25.55
CA SER A 45 15.03 -9.62 26.28
C SER A 45 13.75 -8.88 25.88
N VAL A 46 12.60 -9.55 25.98
CA VAL A 46 11.27 -8.95 25.75
C VAL A 46 11.09 -7.66 26.56
N ASN A 47 11.50 -7.67 27.84
CA ASN A 47 11.40 -6.51 28.70
C ASN A 47 12.28 -5.34 28.23
N GLN A 48 13.51 -5.63 27.76
CA GLN A 48 14.38 -4.58 27.20
C GLN A 48 13.78 -4.01 25.92
N LEU A 49 13.28 -4.86 25.01
CA LEU A 49 12.65 -4.39 23.79
C LEU A 49 11.41 -3.54 24.08
N VAL A 50 10.56 -3.96 25.03
CA VAL A 50 9.37 -3.21 25.45
C VAL A 50 9.77 -1.88 26.07
N VAL A 51 10.71 -1.86 27.01
CA VAL A 51 11.18 -0.61 27.62
C VAL A 51 11.78 0.31 26.56
N SER A 52 12.62 -0.20 25.65
CA SER A 52 13.18 0.59 24.55
C SER A 52 12.11 1.17 23.64
N LYS A 53 11.11 0.38 23.24
CA LYS A 53 9.98 0.86 22.41
C LYS A 53 9.06 1.85 23.14
N LEU A 54 8.90 1.71 24.47
CA LEU A 54 8.17 2.67 25.30
C LEU A 54 8.99 3.93 25.64
N SER A 55 10.32 3.81 25.60
CA SER A 55 11.26 4.93 25.79
C SER A 55 11.46 5.73 24.51
N LEU A 56 11.09 5.19 23.35
CA LEU A 56 10.84 6.02 22.19
C LEU A 56 9.77 7.03 22.60
N PRO A 57 10.00 8.34 22.36
CA PRO A 57 8.94 9.31 22.52
C PRO A 57 7.72 8.76 21.79
N LEU A 58 6.59 8.58 22.50
CA LEU A 58 5.29 8.47 21.85
C LEU A 58 5.30 9.64 20.89
N ARG A 59 5.45 9.36 19.57
CA ARG A 59 5.80 10.35 18.53
C ARG A 59 5.36 11.69 19.04
N GLU A 60 6.30 12.62 19.22
CA GLU A 60 5.96 14.02 19.48
C GLU A 60 4.62 14.22 18.80
N ARG A 61 3.56 14.49 19.57
CA ARG A 61 2.39 15.09 18.94
C ARG A 61 2.96 16.39 18.46
N ILE A 62 3.60 16.35 17.28
CA ILE A 62 3.94 17.48 16.47
C ILE A 62 2.56 18.08 16.39
N THR A 63 2.39 19.15 17.15
CA THR A 63 1.16 19.89 17.13
C THR A 63 1.31 20.68 15.85
N LEU A 64 1.22 19.96 14.73
CA LEU A 64 1.23 20.50 13.38
C LEU A 64 0.19 21.59 13.45
N PRO A 65 0.53 22.84 13.12
CA PRO A 65 -0.42 23.93 13.16
C PRO A 65 -1.46 23.66 12.08
N LEU A 66 -2.52 22.92 12.44
CA LEU A 66 -3.49 22.36 11.50
C LEU A 66 -4.21 23.46 10.71
N HIS A 67 -4.30 24.66 11.28
CA HIS A 67 -4.83 25.84 10.61
C HIS A 67 -3.94 26.30 9.44
N ILE A 68 -2.60 26.19 9.55
CA ILE A 68 -1.67 26.47 8.44
C ILE A 68 -1.86 25.44 7.33
N ILE A 69 -1.98 24.15 7.68
CA ILE A 69 -2.26 23.09 6.69
C ILE A 69 -3.59 23.34 5.97
N ALA A 70 -4.64 23.70 6.72
CA ALA A 70 -5.95 24.02 6.15
C ALA A 70 -5.90 25.28 5.27
N GLN A 71 -5.12 26.30 5.67
CA GLN A 71 -4.90 27.52 4.89
C GLN A 71 -4.17 27.21 3.58
N ALA A 72 -3.06 26.48 3.63
CA ALA A 72 -2.33 26.06 2.43
C ALA A 72 -3.22 25.27 1.46
N TYR A 73 -4.03 24.34 1.98
CA TYR A 73 -4.99 23.60 1.17
C TYR A 73 -6.01 24.54 0.48
N ARG A 74 -6.58 25.51 1.20
CA ARG A 74 -7.53 26.47 0.63
C ARG A 74 -6.92 27.29 -0.53
N SER A 75 -5.64 27.60 -0.46
CA SER A 75 -4.94 28.35 -1.51
C SER A 75 -4.71 27.55 -2.80
N VAL A 76 -4.66 26.21 -2.73
CA VAL A 76 -4.18 25.37 -3.86
C VAL A 76 -5.16 24.30 -4.33
N PHE A 77 -6.23 24.01 -3.58
CA PHE A 77 -7.07 22.84 -3.86
C PHE A 77 -7.82 22.90 -5.19
N ASP A 78 -8.06 24.09 -5.76
CA ASP A 78 -8.71 24.29 -7.07
C ASP A 78 -10.01 23.47 -7.25
N GLY A 79 -10.82 23.38 -6.19
CA GLY A 79 -12.06 22.61 -6.18
C GLY A 79 -11.88 21.08 -6.08
N TYR A 80 -10.65 20.56 -6.07
CA TYR A 80 -10.38 19.14 -5.89
C TYR A 80 -10.42 18.71 -4.43
N SER A 81 -10.79 17.46 -4.19
CA SER A 81 -10.76 16.88 -2.84
C SER A 81 -9.34 16.78 -2.25
N VAL A 82 -9.23 16.76 -0.93
CA VAL A 82 -7.99 16.43 -0.19
C VAL A 82 -7.32 15.16 -0.73
N ASP A 83 -8.11 14.11 -0.98
CA ASP A 83 -7.60 12.85 -1.52
C ASP A 83 -6.89 13.06 -2.87
N ARG A 84 -7.40 13.98 -3.71
CA ARG A 84 -6.82 14.33 -4.99
C ARG A 84 -5.57 15.19 -4.84
N VAL A 85 -5.60 16.19 -3.98
CA VAL A 85 -4.42 17.03 -3.68
C VAL A 85 -3.24 16.17 -3.24
N VAL A 86 -3.47 15.17 -2.38
CA VAL A 86 -2.38 14.31 -1.88
C VAL A 86 -1.82 13.38 -2.96
N VAL A 87 -2.62 12.85 -3.88
CA VAL A 87 -2.13 11.86 -4.85
C VAL A 87 -1.72 12.45 -6.20
N ASP A 88 -2.13 13.67 -6.52
CA ASP A 88 -1.72 14.37 -7.72
C ASP A 88 -0.31 14.97 -7.54
N PRO A 89 0.72 14.55 -8.30
CA PRO A 89 2.08 15.02 -8.10
C PRO A 89 2.23 16.55 -8.18
N ALA A 90 1.57 17.18 -9.14
CA ALA A 90 1.72 18.62 -9.39
C ALA A 90 0.99 19.45 -8.32
N ILE A 91 -0.22 19.02 -7.95
CA ILE A 91 -1.02 19.71 -6.92
C ILE A 91 -0.41 19.47 -5.53
N ASN A 92 0.08 18.27 -5.24
CA ASN A 92 0.77 17.96 -3.98
C ASN A 92 2.02 18.82 -3.83
N GLU A 93 2.83 18.95 -4.89
CA GLU A 93 4.02 19.80 -4.86
C GLU A 93 3.66 21.27 -4.58
N SER A 94 2.63 21.79 -5.23
CA SER A 94 2.11 23.14 -4.97
C SER A 94 1.64 23.30 -3.51
N PHE A 95 0.93 22.30 -2.99
CA PHE A 95 0.45 22.28 -1.61
C PHE A 95 1.57 22.24 -0.57
N LEU A 96 2.57 21.38 -0.77
CA LEU A 96 3.74 21.30 0.10
C LEU A 96 4.55 22.61 0.04
N ALA A 97 4.75 23.17 -1.15
CA ALA A 97 5.43 24.46 -1.32
C ALA A 97 4.70 25.59 -0.57
N GLU A 98 3.37 25.62 -0.62
CA GLU A 98 2.57 26.59 0.13
C GLU A 98 2.68 26.39 1.64
N CYS A 99 2.66 25.14 2.10
CA CYS A 99 2.93 24.82 3.51
C CYS A 99 4.31 25.35 3.96
N ARG A 100 5.35 25.20 3.12
CA ARG A 100 6.70 25.72 3.41
C ARG A 100 6.72 27.24 3.50
N LYS A 101 6.07 27.94 2.57
CA LYS A 101 5.97 29.41 2.58
C LYS A 101 5.30 29.92 3.86
N LEU A 102 4.32 29.19 4.38
CA LEU A 102 3.64 29.50 5.64
C LEU A 102 4.43 29.04 6.90
N GLY A 103 5.66 28.55 6.74
CA GLY A 103 6.58 28.27 7.84
C GLY A 103 6.58 26.82 8.35
N LEU A 104 5.90 25.89 7.69
CA LEU A 104 5.97 24.47 8.08
C LEU A 104 7.31 23.85 7.67
N THR A 105 7.99 23.21 8.62
CA THR A 105 9.29 22.53 8.41
C THR A 105 9.20 21.00 8.55
N ASP A 106 8.03 20.47 8.92
CA ASP A 106 7.77 19.04 9.10
C ASP A 106 7.92 18.23 7.82
N SER A 107 8.20 16.92 7.91
CA SER A 107 8.31 16.07 6.71
C SER A 107 7.06 16.12 5.80
N ASP A 108 7.24 15.91 4.50
CA ASP A 108 6.14 15.85 3.51
C ASP A 108 5.09 14.80 3.91
N TYR A 109 5.53 13.67 4.45
CA TYR A 109 4.67 12.65 5.03
C TYR A 109 3.78 13.22 6.14
N ALA A 110 4.36 13.91 7.12
CA ALA A 110 3.62 14.45 8.26
C ALA A 110 2.56 15.47 7.81
N ILE A 111 2.90 16.35 6.87
CA ILE A 111 2.00 17.37 6.32
C ILE A 111 0.83 16.71 5.55
N ASN A 112 1.13 15.82 4.61
CA ASN A 112 0.11 15.12 3.81
C ASN A 112 -0.79 14.23 4.69
N HIS A 113 -0.19 13.54 5.66
CA HIS A 113 -0.94 12.71 6.60
C HIS A 113 -1.87 13.55 7.48
N ALA A 114 -1.40 14.69 8.00
CA ALA A 114 -2.24 15.60 8.77
C ALA A 114 -3.39 16.18 7.95
N LEU A 115 -3.19 16.49 6.67
CA LEU A 115 -4.28 16.92 5.79
C LEU A 115 -5.36 15.83 5.64
N LEU A 116 -4.95 14.57 5.45
CA LEU A 116 -5.89 13.43 5.41
C LEU A 116 -6.62 13.24 6.74
N ASP A 117 -5.95 13.46 7.87
CA ASP A 117 -6.54 13.35 9.20
C ASP A 117 -7.50 14.49 9.52
N ILE A 118 -7.22 15.73 9.11
CA ILE A 118 -8.16 16.85 9.21
C ILE A 118 -9.46 16.48 8.50
N ARG A 119 -9.36 15.99 7.26
CA ARG A 119 -10.53 15.55 6.48
C ARG A 119 -11.33 14.45 7.17
N LYS A 120 -10.67 13.43 7.72
CA LYS A 120 -11.35 12.28 8.37
C LYS A 120 -11.99 12.67 9.70
N SER A 121 -11.27 13.45 10.50
CA SER A 121 -11.69 13.81 11.86
C SER A 121 -12.65 14.99 11.89
N LYS A 122 -12.74 15.77 10.79
CA LYS A 122 -13.51 17.02 10.70
C LYS A 122 -13.15 18.04 11.80
N LYS A 123 -11.94 17.95 12.37
CA LYS A 123 -11.44 18.87 13.41
C LYS A 123 -11.33 20.32 12.92
N LEU A 124 -11.16 20.51 11.62
CA LEU A 124 -11.23 21.80 10.95
C LEU A 124 -12.12 21.69 9.72
N ILE A 125 -12.82 22.79 9.41
CA ILE A 125 -13.65 22.90 8.23
C ILE A 125 -12.75 23.20 7.02
N LEU A 126 -12.66 22.22 6.12
CA LEU A 126 -12.04 22.37 4.81
C LEU A 126 -13.12 22.72 3.78
N PRO A 127 -12.80 23.50 2.72
CA PRO A 127 -13.75 23.76 1.65
C PRO A 127 -14.17 22.45 0.98
N GLU A 128 -15.43 22.39 0.56
CA GLU A 128 -15.99 21.24 -0.13
C GLU A 128 -15.39 21.10 -1.53
N ALA A 129 -15.21 19.85 -1.97
CA ALA A 129 -14.72 19.57 -3.31
C ALA A 129 -15.86 19.78 -4.32
N THR A 130 -15.61 20.62 -5.32
CA THR A 130 -16.55 20.90 -6.42
C THR A 130 -16.22 20.09 -7.68
N LYS A 131 -14.98 19.59 -7.81
CA LYS A 131 -14.51 18.77 -8.94
C LYS A 131 -14.41 17.30 -8.55
N ARG A 132 -15.10 16.45 -9.31
CA ARG A 132 -15.04 14.98 -9.16
C ARG A 132 -13.85 14.42 -9.92
N THR A 133 -13.09 13.51 -9.31
CA THR A 133 -11.99 12.79 -9.96
C THR A 133 -12.40 11.36 -10.29
N GLU A 134 -12.55 11.06 -11.58
CA GLU A 134 -12.85 9.71 -12.07
C GLU A 134 -12.09 9.40 -13.35
N PHE A 135 -11.79 8.12 -13.53
CA PHE A 135 -11.11 7.59 -14.71
C PHE A 135 -11.85 6.33 -15.14
N ARG A 136 -12.39 6.34 -16.36
CA ARG A 136 -13.22 5.22 -16.88
C ARG A 136 -12.39 4.00 -17.27
N ASP A 137 -11.14 4.22 -17.67
CA ASP A 137 -10.16 3.20 -18.05
C ASP A 137 -9.47 2.53 -16.85
N TYR A 138 -10.15 2.48 -15.70
CA TYR A 138 -9.59 1.97 -14.45
C TYR A 138 -9.05 0.53 -14.56
N ASP A 139 -9.70 -0.30 -15.39
CA ASP A 139 -9.26 -1.67 -15.62
C ASP A 139 -7.82 -1.66 -16.16
N ASP A 140 -7.47 -0.79 -17.11
CA ASP A 140 -6.21 -0.83 -17.84
C ASP A 140 -4.95 -0.67 -16.97
N TYR A 141 -5.07 -0.16 -15.75
CA TYR A 141 -3.89 0.15 -14.92
C TYR A 141 -4.02 -0.22 -13.45
N LYS A 142 -5.20 -0.64 -12.96
CA LYS A 142 -5.39 -0.99 -11.53
C LYS A 142 -4.41 -2.08 -11.05
N PHE A 143 -4.04 -3.02 -11.93
CA PHE A 143 -3.13 -4.12 -11.61
C PHE A 143 -1.71 -3.62 -11.30
N ALA A 144 -1.21 -2.67 -12.09
CA ALA A 144 0.12 -2.10 -11.91
C ALA A 144 0.23 -1.40 -10.55
N SER A 145 -0.79 -0.63 -10.18
CA SER A 145 -0.87 0.00 -8.86
C SER A 145 -0.92 -1.02 -7.72
N GLU A 146 -1.67 -2.11 -7.88
CA GLU A 146 -1.79 -3.16 -6.86
C GLU A 146 -0.45 -3.86 -6.62
N ILE A 147 0.20 -4.29 -7.70
CA ILE A 147 1.50 -4.98 -7.65
C ILE A 147 2.57 -4.03 -7.07
N ALA A 148 2.61 -2.76 -7.50
CA ALA A 148 3.60 -1.80 -7.04
C ALA A 148 3.46 -1.50 -5.53
N VAL A 149 2.24 -1.32 -5.03
CA VAL A 149 2.01 -1.17 -3.58
C VAL A 149 2.46 -2.42 -2.86
N ARG A 150 2.05 -3.61 -3.32
CA ARG A 150 2.35 -4.86 -2.64
C ARG A 150 3.85 -5.13 -2.58
N LEU A 151 4.57 -4.80 -3.64
CA LEU A 151 6.02 -4.83 -3.64
C LEU A 151 6.58 -3.99 -2.50
N LEU A 152 6.25 -2.70 -2.46
CA LEU A 152 6.83 -1.77 -1.49
C LEU A 152 6.55 -2.22 -0.05
N GLN A 153 5.35 -2.73 0.22
CA GLN A 153 5.02 -3.32 1.52
C GLN A 153 5.95 -4.47 1.89
N ARG A 154 6.38 -5.27 0.92
CA ARG A 154 7.22 -6.44 1.14
C ARG A 154 8.70 -6.10 1.25
N THR A 155 9.23 -5.21 0.41
CA THR A 155 10.66 -4.86 0.42
C THR A 155 10.99 -3.81 1.47
N ASP A 156 10.10 -2.85 1.69
CA ASP A 156 10.40 -1.67 2.51
C ASP A 156 9.60 -1.67 3.82
N GLY A 157 8.67 -2.61 4.02
CA GLY A 157 7.84 -2.67 5.22
C GLY A 157 6.87 -1.49 5.39
N VAL A 158 6.61 -0.74 4.31
CA VAL A 158 5.81 0.49 4.35
C VAL A 158 4.32 0.20 4.21
N THR A 159 3.49 1.09 4.73
CA THR A 159 2.03 1.08 4.53
C THR A 159 1.65 1.85 3.27
N LEU A 160 0.45 1.57 2.73
CA LEU A 160 -0.09 2.34 1.60
C LEU A 160 -0.22 3.84 1.90
N ASP A 161 -0.52 4.21 3.15
CA ASP A 161 -0.58 5.62 3.56
C ASP A 161 0.81 6.27 3.54
N GLN A 162 1.85 5.56 3.96
CA GLN A 162 3.23 6.03 3.81
C GLN A 162 3.61 6.19 2.34
N VAL A 163 3.26 5.21 1.49
CA VAL A 163 3.54 5.27 0.05
C VAL A 163 2.91 6.51 -0.61
N LEU A 164 1.69 6.88 -0.23
CA LEU A 164 0.98 7.99 -0.86
C LEU A 164 1.32 9.36 -0.25
N CYS A 165 1.69 9.43 1.03
CA CYS A 165 1.97 10.69 1.72
C CYS A 165 3.43 11.12 1.68
N ASP A 166 4.37 10.17 1.58
CA ASP A 166 5.80 10.44 1.51
C ASP A 166 6.25 10.63 0.05
N ARG A 167 6.90 11.75 -0.27
CA ARG A 167 7.32 12.09 -1.64
C ARG A 167 8.28 11.06 -2.24
N LEU A 168 9.22 10.53 -1.45
CA LEU A 168 10.23 9.58 -1.92
C LEU A 168 9.60 8.20 -2.16
N LEU A 169 8.75 7.73 -1.24
CA LEU A 169 8.02 6.47 -1.44
C LEU A 169 7.03 6.57 -2.60
N ALA A 170 6.37 7.71 -2.77
CA ALA A 170 5.47 7.94 -3.89
C ALA A 170 6.23 7.93 -5.23
N ALA A 171 7.41 8.54 -5.31
CA ALA A 171 8.27 8.46 -6.49
C ALA A 171 8.76 7.02 -6.77
N LYS A 172 9.10 6.25 -5.72
CA LYS A 172 9.45 4.84 -5.86
C LYS A 172 8.28 4.03 -6.42
N PHE A 173 7.08 4.23 -5.87
CA PHE A 173 5.84 3.65 -6.38
C PHE A 173 5.60 3.99 -7.84
N ASP A 174 5.75 5.26 -8.23
CA ASP A 174 5.51 5.71 -9.61
C ASP A 174 6.40 4.99 -10.61
N ARG A 175 7.69 4.83 -10.28
CA ARG A 175 8.66 4.11 -11.12
C ARG A 175 8.21 2.66 -11.33
N ILE A 176 7.95 1.93 -10.25
CA ILE A 176 7.51 0.52 -10.31
C ILE A 176 6.21 0.38 -11.09
N ALA A 177 5.22 1.24 -10.81
CA ALA A 177 3.93 1.18 -11.48
C ALA A 177 4.05 1.52 -12.98
N LYS A 178 4.94 2.44 -13.36
CA LYS A 178 5.22 2.78 -14.76
C LYS A 178 5.98 1.70 -15.51
N GLU A 179 6.77 0.86 -14.86
CA GLU A 179 7.37 -0.32 -15.53
C GLU A 179 6.27 -1.25 -16.07
N MET A 180 5.18 -1.43 -15.32
CA MET A 180 4.05 -2.27 -15.72
C MET A 180 3.01 -1.56 -16.59
N ALA A 181 2.86 -0.24 -16.45
CA ALA A 181 1.87 0.55 -17.17
C ALA A 181 2.48 1.87 -17.69
N PRO A 182 3.45 1.82 -18.63
CA PRO A 182 4.27 2.98 -19.02
C PRO A 182 3.49 4.11 -19.68
N LYS A 183 2.40 3.77 -20.36
CA LYS A 183 1.52 4.75 -21.06
C LYS A 183 0.60 5.52 -20.12
N GLN A 184 0.57 5.17 -18.83
CA GLN A 184 -0.42 5.70 -17.89
C GLN A 184 0.12 6.90 -17.09
N PRO A 185 -0.67 7.98 -16.94
CA PRO A 185 -0.28 9.10 -16.09
C PRO A 185 -0.09 8.67 -14.63
N THR A 186 0.96 9.19 -13.98
CA THR A 186 1.27 8.92 -12.57
C THR A 186 0.07 9.09 -11.64
N LEU A 187 -0.68 10.16 -11.86
CA LEU A 187 -1.90 10.47 -11.12
C LEU A 187 -2.93 9.32 -11.19
N LYS A 188 -3.14 8.70 -12.35
CA LYS A 188 -4.06 7.56 -12.48
C LYS A 188 -3.58 6.39 -11.63
N LEU A 189 -2.29 6.09 -11.71
CA LEU A 189 -1.65 5.01 -10.95
C LEU A 189 -1.79 5.23 -9.43
N ARG A 190 -1.48 6.43 -8.93
CA ARG A 190 -1.64 6.77 -7.51
C ARG A 190 -3.11 6.80 -7.07
N TRP A 191 -4.01 7.29 -7.93
CA TRP A 191 -5.46 7.26 -7.67
C TRP A 191 -5.99 5.83 -7.57
N ALA A 192 -5.52 4.91 -8.41
CA ALA A 192 -5.84 3.50 -8.28
C ALA A 192 -5.33 2.90 -6.96
N ALA A 193 -4.10 3.21 -6.56
CA ALA A 193 -3.58 2.79 -5.25
C ALA A 193 -4.45 3.32 -4.10
N LEU A 194 -4.88 4.58 -4.14
CA LEU A 194 -5.82 5.13 -3.17
C LEU A 194 -7.18 4.42 -3.19
N ASN A 195 -7.69 4.05 -4.36
CA ASN A 195 -8.95 3.32 -4.47
C ASN A 195 -8.82 1.89 -3.93
N LEU A 196 -7.66 1.23 -4.04
CA LEU A 196 -7.39 -0.05 -3.35
C LEU A 196 -7.51 0.09 -1.83
N ARG A 197 -7.09 1.22 -1.26
CA ARG A 197 -7.28 1.54 0.16
C ARG A 197 -8.76 1.61 0.56
N LYS A 198 -9.57 2.28 -0.28
CA LYS A 198 -10.98 2.60 -0.01
C LYS A 198 -11.89 1.42 -0.27
N THR A 199 -11.62 0.69 -1.35
CA THR A 199 -12.31 -0.55 -1.67
C THR A 199 -11.88 -1.56 -0.62
N ARG A 200 -12.81 -1.92 0.27
CA ARG A 200 -12.61 -2.91 1.32
C ARG A 200 -12.49 -4.32 0.71
N ARG A 201 -11.61 -4.50 -0.29
CA ARG A 201 -11.35 -5.72 -1.08
C ARG A 201 -11.01 -6.98 -0.26
N LEU A 202 -11.05 -6.87 1.07
CA LEU A 202 -10.66 -7.92 2.01
C LEU A 202 -11.65 -8.07 3.15
N ARG A 203 -12.82 -7.43 3.11
CA ARG A 203 -13.92 -7.88 3.97
C ARG A 203 -14.51 -9.12 3.33
N PRO A 204 -14.51 -10.28 4.02
CA PRO A 204 -15.21 -11.45 3.51
C PRO A 204 -16.64 -11.04 3.19
N LEU A 205 -17.06 -11.22 1.95
CA LEU A 205 -18.48 -11.22 1.66
C LEU A 205 -19.07 -12.37 2.47
N LYS A 206 -20.18 -12.09 3.17
CA LYS A 206 -20.89 -13.07 4.00
C LYS A 206 -21.16 -14.31 3.14
N LYS A 207 -20.65 -15.47 3.55
CA LYS A 207 -20.89 -16.81 2.98
C LYS A 207 -21.21 -16.80 1.48
N SER A 208 -20.22 -16.48 0.63
CA SER A 208 -20.35 -16.89 -0.78
C SER A 208 -20.07 -18.37 -0.86
N SER A 209 -20.91 -19.12 -1.59
CA SER A 209 -20.59 -20.48 -2.03
C SER A 209 -19.22 -20.46 -2.73
N ALA A 210 -18.45 -21.53 -2.57
CA ALA A 210 -17.19 -21.69 -3.30
C ALA A 210 -17.48 -21.58 -4.80
N ILE A 211 -16.79 -20.66 -5.48
CA ILE A 211 -16.90 -20.55 -6.94
C ILE A 211 -15.80 -21.44 -7.50
N GLU A 212 -16.16 -22.66 -7.88
CA GLU A 212 -15.27 -23.50 -8.68
C GLU A 212 -15.14 -22.90 -10.09
N VAL A 213 -13.89 -22.79 -10.54
CA VAL A 213 -13.54 -22.23 -11.84
C VAL A 213 -12.52 -23.16 -12.47
N ASP A 214 -12.85 -23.68 -13.65
CA ASP A 214 -11.96 -24.52 -14.42
C ASP A 214 -10.90 -23.65 -15.11
N PHE A 215 -9.65 -23.79 -14.66
CA PHE A 215 -8.52 -23.06 -15.22
C PHE A 215 -7.93 -23.75 -16.43
N LEU A 216 -7.83 -23.02 -17.54
CA LEU A 216 -6.99 -23.38 -18.66
C LEU A 216 -5.58 -22.83 -18.42
N SER A 217 -4.56 -23.67 -18.58
CA SER A 217 -3.19 -23.20 -18.63
C SER A 217 -2.87 -22.72 -20.04
N ALA A 218 -2.45 -21.47 -20.17
CA ALA A 218 -1.94 -20.91 -21.41
C ALA A 218 -0.44 -21.24 -21.62
N GLY A 219 0.19 -21.91 -20.64
CA GLY A 219 1.63 -22.16 -20.62
C GLY A 219 2.45 -20.94 -20.14
N PRO A 220 3.76 -20.92 -20.46
CA PRO A 220 4.66 -19.85 -20.04
C PRO A 220 4.20 -18.49 -20.54
N PHE A 221 4.03 -17.53 -19.63
CA PHE A 221 3.45 -16.21 -19.87
C PHE A 221 4.17 -15.45 -21.01
N ARG A 222 5.50 -15.56 -21.12
CA ARG A 222 6.28 -14.92 -22.21
C ARG A 222 5.94 -15.47 -23.59
N LEU A 223 5.55 -16.73 -23.69
CA LEU A 223 5.21 -17.40 -24.95
C LEU A 223 3.74 -17.23 -25.34
N VAL A 224 2.87 -16.87 -24.39
CA VAL A 224 1.44 -16.66 -24.65
C VAL A 224 1.26 -15.54 -25.67
N ARG A 225 0.63 -15.83 -26.81
CA ARG A 225 0.23 -14.81 -27.79
C ARG A 225 -1.14 -14.27 -27.36
N PRO A 226 -1.28 -12.97 -27.01
CA PRO A 226 -2.55 -12.43 -26.52
C PRO A 226 -3.72 -12.66 -27.47
N ILE A 227 -3.47 -12.66 -28.79
CA ILE A 227 -4.48 -12.90 -29.83
C ILE A 227 -5.16 -14.27 -29.75
N GLU A 228 -4.55 -15.25 -29.08
CA GLU A 228 -5.12 -16.59 -28.87
C GLU A 228 -6.03 -16.64 -27.64
N LEU A 229 -6.03 -15.60 -26.82
CA LEU A 229 -6.87 -15.54 -25.63
C LEU A 229 -8.26 -14.98 -25.96
N PRO A 230 -9.29 -15.38 -25.20
CA PRO A 230 -10.62 -14.82 -25.39
C PRO A 230 -10.68 -13.30 -25.17
N THR A 231 -11.49 -12.61 -25.98
CA THR A 231 -11.84 -11.19 -25.78
C THR A 231 -12.92 -10.99 -24.72
N THR A 232 -13.35 -12.05 -24.05
CA THR A 232 -14.45 -12.05 -23.10
C THR A 232 -13.97 -11.76 -21.67
N PRO A 233 -14.89 -11.35 -20.77
CA PRO A 233 -14.58 -11.21 -19.36
C PRO A 233 -14.11 -12.52 -18.74
N GLY A 234 -13.25 -12.42 -17.73
CA GLY A 234 -12.70 -13.60 -17.09
C GLY A 234 -11.80 -13.29 -15.91
N VAL A 235 -11.22 -14.36 -15.39
CA VAL A 235 -10.25 -14.34 -14.30
C VAL A 235 -8.95 -14.96 -14.77
N TYR A 236 -7.84 -14.52 -14.20
CA TYR A 236 -6.51 -15.04 -14.53
C TYR A 236 -5.60 -15.04 -13.31
N SER A 237 -4.55 -15.85 -13.39
CA SER A 237 -3.51 -15.95 -12.39
C SER A 237 -2.14 -16.19 -13.04
N LEU A 238 -1.12 -15.59 -12.45
CA LEU A 238 0.28 -15.76 -12.78
C LEU A 238 0.92 -16.62 -11.69
N TYR A 239 1.62 -17.67 -12.09
CA TYR A 239 2.30 -18.60 -11.20
C TYR A 239 3.79 -18.62 -11.50
N ASP A 240 4.62 -18.74 -10.48
CA ASP A 240 6.01 -19.18 -10.60
C ASP A 240 6.09 -20.62 -10.13
N GLN A 241 6.32 -21.55 -11.05
CA GLN A 241 6.19 -22.99 -10.80
C GLN A 241 4.81 -23.33 -10.18
N ASN A 242 4.77 -23.63 -8.88
CA ASN A 242 3.55 -23.91 -8.13
C ASN A 242 3.13 -22.77 -7.18
N ARG A 243 3.85 -21.66 -7.18
CA ARG A 243 3.57 -20.51 -6.30
C ARG A 243 2.73 -19.47 -7.03
N PRO A 244 1.53 -19.11 -6.53
CA PRO A 244 0.75 -18.02 -7.10
C PRO A 244 1.45 -16.68 -6.86
N LEU A 245 1.77 -15.96 -7.93
CA LEU A 245 2.36 -14.63 -7.88
C LEU A 245 1.26 -13.58 -7.79
N PHE A 246 0.28 -13.63 -8.68
CA PHE A 246 -0.76 -12.61 -8.80
C PHE A 246 -2.02 -13.22 -9.42
N ALA A 247 -3.17 -12.68 -9.09
CA ALA A 247 -4.44 -12.98 -9.74
C ALA A 247 -5.24 -11.70 -9.98
N GLY A 248 -6.09 -11.73 -10.99
CA GLY A 248 -6.96 -10.61 -11.32
C GLY A 248 -8.22 -11.02 -12.06
N GLU A 249 -9.15 -10.07 -12.14
CA GLU A 249 -10.33 -10.14 -12.99
C GLU A 249 -10.32 -8.98 -13.99
N THR A 250 -10.93 -9.21 -15.15
CA THR A 250 -10.99 -8.24 -16.24
C THR A 250 -12.25 -8.45 -17.08
N GLU A 251 -12.66 -7.40 -17.79
CA GLU A 251 -13.71 -7.48 -18.81
C GLU A 251 -13.20 -8.02 -20.16
N ASN A 252 -11.88 -8.12 -20.36
CA ASN A 252 -11.29 -8.65 -21.58
C ASN A 252 -9.93 -9.31 -21.30
N LEU A 253 -9.88 -10.64 -21.32
CA LEU A 253 -8.66 -11.42 -21.02
C LEU A 253 -7.52 -11.13 -21.99
N GLN A 254 -7.80 -11.10 -23.29
CA GLN A 254 -6.81 -10.76 -24.31
C GLN A 254 -6.16 -9.39 -24.04
N HIS A 255 -6.98 -8.35 -23.88
CA HIS A 255 -6.50 -6.98 -23.64
C HIS A 255 -5.70 -6.90 -22.34
N ARG A 256 -6.16 -7.56 -21.28
CA ARG A 256 -5.44 -7.62 -20.01
C ARG A 256 -4.04 -8.21 -20.15
N VAL A 257 -3.93 -9.36 -20.82
CA VAL A 257 -2.65 -10.04 -20.99
C VAL A 257 -1.74 -9.24 -21.91
N GLN A 258 -2.30 -8.58 -22.94
CA GLN A 258 -1.55 -7.63 -23.75
C GLN A 258 -0.97 -6.50 -22.90
N LEU A 259 -1.74 -5.88 -22.01
CA LEU A 259 -1.23 -4.83 -21.12
C LEU A 259 -0.08 -5.31 -20.23
N HIS A 260 -0.17 -6.52 -19.66
CA HIS A 260 0.93 -7.11 -18.90
C HIS A 260 2.18 -7.36 -19.75
N ARG A 261 2.03 -7.61 -21.06
CA ARG A 261 3.15 -7.79 -22.00
C ARG A 261 3.76 -6.48 -22.49
N GLU A 262 2.96 -5.42 -22.58
CA GLU A 262 3.46 -4.07 -22.92
C GLU A 262 4.28 -3.47 -21.79
N GLY A 263 3.95 -3.81 -20.55
CA GLY A 263 4.78 -3.55 -19.38
C GLY A 263 5.90 -4.57 -19.22
N THR A 264 6.86 -4.23 -18.36
CA THR A 264 7.86 -5.19 -17.86
C THR A 264 7.44 -5.61 -16.46
N MET A 265 7.35 -6.93 -16.24
CA MET A 265 7.26 -7.45 -14.88
C MET A 265 8.59 -7.15 -14.19
N PRO A 266 8.61 -6.50 -13.02
CA PRO A 266 9.85 -6.00 -12.47
C PRO A 266 10.89 -7.11 -12.21
N ASP A 267 12.14 -6.87 -12.62
CA ASP A 267 13.25 -7.86 -12.60
C ASP A 267 13.51 -8.48 -11.21
N TRP A 268 13.22 -7.75 -10.13
CA TRP A 268 13.40 -8.19 -8.75
C TRP A 268 12.38 -9.23 -8.27
N LEU A 269 11.37 -9.58 -9.09
CA LEU A 269 10.53 -10.75 -8.80
C LEU A 269 11.31 -12.05 -8.73
N GLY A 270 12.59 -12.03 -9.13
CA GLY A 270 13.44 -13.21 -9.07
C GLY A 270 12.96 -14.29 -10.04
N LEU A 271 12.21 -13.89 -11.06
CA LEU A 271 11.88 -14.72 -12.22
C LEU A 271 13.13 -14.82 -13.10
N THR A 272 14.21 -15.32 -12.50
CA THR A 272 15.55 -15.40 -13.09
C THR A 272 15.64 -16.48 -14.16
N GLU A 273 14.62 -17.31 -14.30
CA GLU A 273 14.42 -18.17 -15.45
C GLU A 273 13.23 -17.63 -16.25
N ASP A 274 13.51 -17.14 -17.46
CA ASP A 274 12.58 -16.48 -18.37
C ASP A 274 11.29 -17.28 -18.70
N MET A 275 11.23 -18.55 -18.30
CA MET A 275 10.15 -19.51 -18.55
C MET A 275 9.35 -19.91 -17.29
N GLY A 276 9.71 -19.44 -16.10
CA GLY A 276 9.10 -19.89 -14.84
C GLY A 276 7.67 -19.38 -14.59
N CYS A 277 7.32 -18.24 -15.21
CA CYS A 277 6.00 -17.63 -15.02
C CYS A 277 4.95 -18.28 -15.95
N VAL A 278 3.94 -18.94 -15.39
CA VAL A 278 2.85 -19.58 -16.13
C VAL A 278 1.56 -18.76 -15.99
N LEU A 279 0.86 -18.56 -17.11
CA LEU A 279 -0.47 -17.97 -17.12
C LEU A 279 -1.52 -19.07 -17.02
N ARG A 280 -2.47 -18.89 -16.11
CA ARG A 280 -3.72 -19.64 -16.07
C ARG A 280 -4.88 -18.66 -16.17
N TYR A 281 -5.92 -19.02 -16.92
CA TYR A 281 -7.11 -18.20 -17.07
C TYR A 281 -8.38 -19.03 -17.14
N SER A 282 -9.51 -18.37 -16.89
CA SER A 282 -10.84 -18.89 -17.20
C SER A 282 -11.69 -17.78 -17.80
N ALA A 283 -12.22 -18.04 -18.99
CA ALA A 283 -13.22 -17.17 -19.60
C ALA A 283 -14.55 -17.34 -18.87
N MET A 284 -15.22 -16.23 -18.57
CA MET A 284 -16.49 -16.21 -17.85
C MET A 284 -17.46 -15.20 -18.52
N PRO A 285 -17.82 -15.40 -19.80
CA PRO A 285 -18.58 -14.41 -20.57
C PRO A 285 -19.97 -14.09 -19.98
N ALA A 286 -20.62 -15.06 -19.34
CA ALA A 286 -21.92 -14.88 -18.70
C ALA A 286 -21.85 -14.38 -17.24
N ALA A 287 -20.65 -14.34 -16.64
CA ALA A 287 -20.50 -13.99 -15.24
C ALA A 287 -20.48 -12.46 -15.05
N LYS A 288 -21.35 -11.98 -14.15
CA LYS A 288 -21.31 -10.59 -13.68
C LYS A 288 -19.96 -10.30 -13.02
N GLN A 289 -19.50 -9.05 -13.09
CA GLN A 289 -18.25 -8.61 -12.46
C GLN A 289 -18.18 -8.99 -10.97
N SER A 290 -19.30 -8.89 -10.24
CA SER A 290 -19.36 -9.27 -8.82
C SER A 290 -18.96 -10.73 -8.58
N VAL A 291 -19.29 -11.66 -9.48
CA VAL A 291 -18.93 -13.08 -9.37
C VAL A 291 -17.41 -13.24 -9.53
N ARG A 292 -16.82 -12.59 -10.53
CA ARG A 292 -15.36 -12.64 -10.78
C ARG A 292 -14.56 -12.00 -9.65
N VAL A 293 -15.06 -10.89 -9.12
CA VAL A 293 -14.50 -10.22 -7.93
C VAL A 293 -14.58 -11.12 -6.69
N ASN A 294 -15.69 -11.83 -6.50
CA ASN A 294 -15.84 -12.78 -5.38
C ASN A 294 -14.86 -13.94 -5.50
N TRP A 295 -14.70 -14.51 -6.70
CA TRP A 295 -13.68 -15.52 -6.97
C TRP A 295 -12.28 -14.99 -6.63
N LEU A 296 -11.95 -13.78 -7.08
CA LEU A 296 -10.64 -13.18 -6.82
C LEU A 296 -10.37 -13.05 -5.32
N TYR A 297 -11.39 -12.67 -4.53
CA TYR A 297 -11.25 -12.63 -3.07
C TYR A 297 -11.04 -14.00 -2.44
N GLN A 298 -11.79 -15.00 -2.91
CA GLN A 298 -11.63 -16.38 -2.45
C GLN A 298 -10.21 -16.87 -2.73
N PHE A 299 -9.75 -16.72 -3.98
CA PHE A 299 -8.41 -17.10 -4.42
C PHE A 299 -7.32 -16.38 -3.62
N ILE A 300 -7.42 -15.06 -3.42
CA ILE A 300 -6.42 -14.31 -2.64
C ILE A 300 -6.35 -14.80 -1.19
N ARG A 301 -7.48 -15.19 -0.61
CA ARG A 301 -7.55 -15.68 0.77
C ARG A 301 -6.95 -17.08 0.93
N GLU A 302 -7.25 -17.97 -0.02
CA GLU A 302 -6.87 -19.39 0.00
C GLU A 302 -5.43 -19.58 -0.47
N GLU A 303 -5.11 -19.07 -1.65
CA GLU A 303 -3.82 -19.28 -2.33
C GLU A 303 -2.74 -18.27 -1.91
N ARG A 304 -3.15 -17.16 -1.28
CA ARG A 304 -2.28 -16.08 -0.80
C ARG A 304 -1.22 -15.64 -1.83
N PRO A 305 -1.62 -15.18 -3.03
CA PRO A 305 -0.69 -14.78 -4.06
C PRO A 305 0.25 -13.68 -3.56
N LEU A 306 1.49 -13.74 -4.03
CA LEU A 306 2.58 -12.91 -3.52
C LEU A 306 2.32 -11.40 -3.66
N LEU A 307 1.76 -11.00 -4.80
CA LEU A 307 1.68 -9.63 -5.31
C LEU A 307 0.28 -9.03 -5.28
N ASN A 308 -0.74 -9.81 -4.92
CA ASN A 308 -2.05 -9.23 -4.62
C ASN A 308 -1.99 -8.45 -3.31
N TYR A 309 -2.69 -7.32 -3.27
CA TYR A 309 -2.73 -6.51 -2.08
C TYR A 309 -3.49 -7.23 -0.97
N GLN A 310 -2.79 -7.52 0.12
CA GLN A 310 -3.34 -8.10 1.34
C GLN A 310 -3.10 -7.11 2.46
N ARG A 311 -4.17 -6.70 3.14
CA ARG A 311 -4.08 -5.92 4.37
C ARG A 311 -3.36 -6.80 5.38
N ALA A 312 -2.21 -6.35 5.88
CA ALA A 312 -1.50 -7.04 6.96
C ALA A 312 -2.51 -7.30 8.11
N ALA A 313 -2.56 -8.57 8.54
CA ALA A 313 -3.40 -9.01 9.65
C ALA A 313 -2.95 -8.37 10.97
#